data_AF-A0A830CKQ6-F1
#
_entry.id   AF-A0A830CKQ6-F1
#
_cell.length_a   1.000
_cell.length_b   1.000
_cell.length_c   1.000
_cell.angle_alpha   90.00
_cell.angle_beta   90.00
_cell.angle_gamma   90.00
#
_symmetry.space_group_name_H-M   'P 1'
#
loop_
_entity.id
_entity.type
_entity.pdbx_description
1 polymer ?
#
loop_
_entity_poly.entity_id
_entity_poly.type
_entity_poly.pdbx_seq_one_letter_code
_entity_poly.pdbx_strand_id
1 'polypeptide(L)'
;EDFPFEFRALEVALEGICSSLDAQTRELEVVAYPALDELTTKTNSRNLDRVRKMKSAMTRLTSRVQKVRDELEQLLDDDDDMADLYLSRKSAMSASVSSGYGHGKWRLAADESPITSSIMSRSNSRASSLTSIKEENNVEELEMLLEAYFMQIESTRNKLTTLREYIDDTEDYINIQLDNHRNQLIQLELFLSSGTVCLSVYSLAAAIFGMNIPHPWRENHGHLFKWVILLATLASGSIFLSIISYARHKGIVGTW
;
A
#
# COMPACT_ATOMS: atom_id res chain seq x y z
N GLU A 1 -8.78 -2.23 40.55
CA GLU A 1 -9.12 -0.81 40.74
C GLU A 1 -10.07 -0.43 39.63
N ASP A 2 -11.18 0.21 39.96
CA ASP A 2 -12.23 0.51 38.98
C ASP A 2 -11.84 1.76 38.19
N PHE A 3 -11.46 1.57 36.92
CA PHE A 3 -11.27 2.68 35.99
C PHE A 3 -12.57 3.51 35.89
N PRO A 4 -12.47 4.84 35.75
CA PRO A 4 -13.61 5.69 35.41
C PRO A 4 -14.36 5.16 34.18
N PHE A 5 -15.67 5.40 34.11
CA PHE A 5 -16.51 4.83 33.05
C PHE A 5 -16.05 5.28 31.66
N GLU A 6 -15.49 6.49 31.55
CA GLU A 6 -14.94 7.06 30.33
C GLU A 6 -13.75 6.26 29.79
N PHE A 7 -12.85 5.79 30.66
CA PHE A 7 -11.68 5.00 30.26
C PHE A 7 -12.07 3.58 29.93
N ARG A 8 -13.05 3.03 30.64
CA ARG A 8 -13.61 1.73 30.26
C ARG A 8 -14.28 1.77 28.88
N ALA A 9 -14.99 2.85 28.57
CA ALA A 9 -15.59 3.03 27.25
C ALA A 9 -14.53 3.21 26.15
N LEU A 10 -13.48 4.00 26.43
CA LEU A 10 -12.36 4.21 25.52
C LEU A 10 -11.58 2.91 25.26
N GLU A 11 -11.25 2.16 26.32
CA GLU A 11 -10.59 0.85 26.26
C GLU A 11 -11.36 -0.10 25.34
N VAL A 12 -12.67 -0.27 25.55
CA VAL A 12 -13.52 -1.15 24.72
C VAL A 12 -13.58 -0.69 23.27
N ALA A 13 -13.61 0.63 23.02
CA ALA A 13 -13.61 1.17 21.67
C ALA A 13 -12.27 0.93 20.95
N LEU A 14 -11.16 1.22 21.61
CA LEU A 14 -9.80 0.99 21.09
C LEU A 14 -9.53 -0.50 20.88
N GLU A 15 -9.94 -1.36 21.81
CA GLU A 15 -9.87 -2.83 21.65
C GLU A 15 -10.65 -3.28 20.41
N GLY A 16 -11.87 -2.77 20.22
CA GLY A 16 -12.67 -3.06 19.04
C GLY A 16 -12.02 -2.61 17.73
N ILE A 17 -11.41 -1.42 17.71
CA ILE A 17 -10.69 -0.90 16.55
C ILE A 17 -9.44 -1.75 16.27
N CYS A 18 -8.61 -1.99 17.27
CA CYS A 18 -7.37 -2.77 17.13
C CYS A 18 -7.66 -4.21 16.68
N SER A 19 -8.67 -4.85 17.28
CA SER A 19 -9.14 -6.18 16.87
C SER A 19 -9.65 -6.20 15.43
N SER A 20 -10.40 -5.17 15.01
CA SER A 20 -10.89 -5.03 13.63
C SER A 20 -9.77 -4.78 12.61
N LEU A 21 -8.75 -3.99 12.96
CA LEU A 21 -7.60 -3.74 12.08
C LEU A 21 -6.70 -4.97 11.97
N ASP A 22 -6.42 -5.67 13.07
CA ASP A 22 -5.63 -6.90 13.08
C ASP A 22 -6.35 -8.04 12.35
N ALA A 23 -7.68 -8.18 12.52
CA ALA A 23 -8.48 -9.16 11.78
C ALA A 23 -8.44 -8.92 10.26
N GLN A 24 -8.63 -7.67 9.82
CA GLN A 24 -8.55 -7.32 8.39
C GLN A 24 -7.14 -7.51 7.83
N THR A 25 -6.10 -7.26 8.63
CA THR A 25 -4.70 -7.49 8.25
C THR A 25 -4.43 -8.97 8.05
N ARG A 26 -4.88 -9.83 8.99
CA ARG A 26 -4.74 -11.30 8.86
C ARG A 26 -5.52 -11.87 7.69
N GLU A 27 -6.74 -11.39 7.45
CA GLU A 27 -7.53 -11.82 6.29
C GLU A 27 -6.79 -11.50 4.98
N LEU A 28 -6.21 -10.30 4.90
CA LEU A 28 -5.42 -9.87 3.75
C LEU A 28 -4.15 -10.74 3.58
N GLU A 29 -3.41 -11.03 4.65
CA GLU A 29 -2.23 -11.90 4.64
C GLU A 29 -2.56 -13.30 4.10
N VAL A 30 -3.63 -13.92 4.60
CA VAL A 30 -4.06 -15.27 4.19
C VAL A 30 -4.43 -15.33 2.71
N VAL A 31 -5.00 -14.27 2.16
CA VAL A 31 -5.34 -14.18 0.73
C VAL A 31 -4.12 -13.83 -0.12
N ALA A 32 -3.15 -13.08 0.44
CA ALA A 32 -2.03 -12.53 -0.31
C ALA A 32 -0.96 -13.53 -0.69
N TYR A 33 -0.44 -14.27 0.28
CA TYR A 33 0.59 -15.27 0.01
C TYR A 33 0.22 -16.26 -1.12
N PRO A 34 -0.97 -16.91 -1.11
CA PRO A 34 -1.33 -17.84 -2.19
C PRO A 34 -1.60 -17.12 -3.52
N ALA A 35 -2.10 -15.88 -3.52
CA ALA A 35 -2.33 -15.15 -4.76
C ALA A 35 -1.02 -14.74 -5.45
N LEU A 36 0.00 -14.38 -4.67
CA LEU A 36 1.32 -14.00 -5.15
C LEU A 36 2.11 -15.22 -5.65
N ASP A 37 2.02 -16.35 -4.95
CA ASP A 37 2.60 -17.62 -5.39
C ASP A 37 1.95 -18.13 -6.69
N GLU A 38 0.62 -18.08 -6.78
CA GLU A 38 -0.10 -18.44 -8.01
C GLU A 38 0.29 -17.54 -9.19
N LEU A 39 0.56 -16.25 -8.93
CA LEU A 39 0.96 -15.30 -9.96
C LEU A 39 2.42 -15.49 -10.41
N THR A 40 3.30 -15.87 -9.48
CA THR A 40 4.70 -16.22 -9.75
C THR A 40 4.80 -17.47 -10.63
N THR A 41 3.91 -18.45 -10.43
CA THR A 41 3.87 -19.67 -11.25
C THR A 41 3.16 -19.46 -12.59
N LYS A 42 2.10 -18.65 -12.64
CA LYS A 42 1.30 -18.40 -13.84
C LYS A 42 0.87 -16.93 -13.95
N THR A 43 1.50 -16.23 -14.89
CA THR A 43 1.17 -14.85 -15.27
C THR A 43 -0.10 -14.81 -16.15
N ASN A 44 -1.28 -14.84 -15.52
CA ASN A 44 -2.57 -14.69 -16.19
C ASN A 44 -3.28 -13.41 -15.73
N SER A 45 -4.12 -12.82 -16.60
CA SER A 45 -4.92 -11.63 -16.33
C SER A 45 -5.76 -11.75 -15.06
N ARG A 46 -6.36 -12.92 -14.82
CA ARG A 46 -7.12 -13.21 -13.59
C ARG A 46 -6.28 -13.06 -12.32
N ASN A 47 -5.04 -13.53 -12.34
CA ASN A 47 -4.15 -13.49 -11.17
C ASN A 47 -3.62 -12.07 -10.95
N LEU A 48 -3.30 -11.34 -12.03
CA LEU A 48 -3.00 -9.91 -11.98
C LEU A 48 -4.15 -9.10 -11.38
N ASP A 49 -5.39 -9.40 -11.77
CA ASP A 49 -6.56 -8.70 -11.22
C ASP A 49 -6.80 -9.03 -9.74
N ARG A 50 -6.51 -10.26 -9.29
CA ARG A 50 -6.54 -10.62 -7.87
C ARG A 50 -5.51 -9.82 -7.07
N VAL A 51 -4.27 -9.74 -7.56
CA VAL A 51 -3.20 -8.96 -6.91
C VAL A 51 -3.51 -7.46 -6.90
N ARG A 52 -4.07 -6.90 -7.99
CA ARG A 52 -4.54 -5.50 -7.99
C ARG A 52 -5.63 -5.23 -6.98
N LYS A 53 -6.65 -6.10 -6.89
CA LYS A 53 -7.74 -5.96 -5.90
C LYS A 53 -7.19 -5.98 -4.48
N MET A 54 -6.27 -6.91 -4.22
CA MET A 54 -5.60 -7.04 -2.94
C MET A 54 -4.71 -5.84 -2.60
N LYS A 55 -3.91 -5.36 -3.55
CA LYS A 55 -3.11 -4.14 -3.39
C LYS A 55 -3.99 -2.93 -3.06
N SER A 56 -5.12 -2.78 -3.75
CA SER A 56 -6.10 -1.73 -3.43
C SER A 56 -6.69 -1.88 -2.03
N ALA A 57 -7.03 -3.10 -1.61
CA ALA A 57 -7.51 -3.37 -0.26
C ALA A 57 -6.44 -3.05 0.80
N MET A 58 -5.19 -3.43 0.54
CA MET A 58 -4.03 -3.13 1.37
C MET A 58 -3.83 -1.62 1.54
N THR A 59 -3.76 -0.86 0.44
CA THR A 59 -3.60 0.60 0.49
C THR A 59 -4.69 1.27 1.32
N ARG A 60 -5.95 0.81 1.17
CA ARG A 60 -7.07 1.32 1.97
C ARG A 60 -6.91 0.99 3.45
N LEU A 61 -6.49 -0.22 3.79
CA LEU A 61 -6.27 -0.64 5.17
C LEU A 61 -5.09 0.10 5.80
N THR A 62 -3.95 0.22 5.11
CA THR A 62 -2.79 1.00 5.55
C THR A 62 -3.18 2.45 5.85
N SER A 63 -3.97 3.08 4.99
CA SER A 63 -4.44 4.45 5.25
C SER A 63 -5.33 4.55 6.49
N ARG A 64 -6.19 3.56 6.75
CA ARG A 64 -7.02 3.53 7.96
C ARG A 64 -6.17 3.33 9.22
N VAL A 65 -5.20 2.43 9.18
CA VAL A 65 -4.27 2.19 10.30
C VAL A 65 -3.44 3.44 10.58
N GLN A 66 -2.93 4.11 9.54
CA GLN A 66 -2.18 5.37 9.68
C GLN A 66 -3.03 6.46 10.33
N LYS A 67 -4.27 6.67 9.89
CA LYS A 67 -5.14 7.66 10.53
C LYS A 67 -5.37 7.38 12.00
N VAL A 68 -5.66 6.13 12.38
CA VAL A 68 -5.86 5.79 13.80
C VAL A 68 -4.57 5.98 14.60
N ARG A 69 -3.41 5.62 14.03
CA ARG A 69 -2.10 5.89 14.63
C ARG A 69 -1.89 7.37 14.85
N ASP A 70 -2.08 8.20 13.82
CA ASP A 70 -1.75 9.62 13.86
C ASP A 70 -2.68 10.38 14.84
N GLU A 71 -3.96 10.01 14.92
CA GLU A 71 -4.90 10.57 15.91
C GLU A 71 -4.53 10.13 17.35
N LEU A 72 -4.05 8.89 17.51
CA LEU A 72 -3.62 8.39 18.81
C LEU A 72 -2.28 8.98 19.26
N GLU A 73 -1.35 9.21 18.32
CA GLU A 73 -0.09 9.94 18.54
C GLU A 73 -0.37 11.37 19.00
N GLN A 74 -1.25 12.07 18.29
CA GLN A 74 -1.64 13.43 18.66
C GLN A 74 -2.27 13.50 20.07
N LEU A 75 -3.12 12.52 20.42
CA LEU A 75 -3.71 12.46 21.76
C LEU A 75 -2.67 12.13 22.85
N LEU A 76 -1.65 11.33 22.53
CA LEU A 76 -0.57 10.98 23.46
C LEU A 76 0.41 12.16 23.67
N ASP A 77 0.60 13.00 22.65
CA ASP A 77 1.55 14.12 22.68
C ASP A 77 1.04 15.34 23.47
N ASP A 78 -0.27 15.45 23.75
CA ASP A 78 -0.89 16.62 24.40
C ASP A 78 -1.57 16.24 25.74
N ASP A 79 -0.90 16.56 26.85
CA ASP A 79 -1.39 16.35 28.22
C ASP A 79 -2.73 17.08 28.50
N ASP A 80 -2.99 18.21 27.85
CA ASP A 80 -4.25 18.95 28.03
C ASP A 80 -5.42 18.20 27.35
N ASP A 81 -5.20 17.61 26.17
CA ASP A 81 -6.20 16.75 25.50
C ASP A 81 -6.48 15.48 26.32
N MET A 82 -5.45 14.89 26.94
CA MET A 82 -5.61 13.76 27.87
C MET A 82 -6.41 14.16 29.12
N ALA A 83 -6.17 15.36 29.66
CA ALA A 83 -6.91 15.88 30.82
C ALA A 83 -8.39 16.15 30.49
N ASP A 84 -8.71 16.53 29.25
CA ASP A 84 -10.08 16.82 28.83
C ASP A 84 -10.97 15.57 28.69
N LEU A 85 -10.37 14.38 28.57
CA LEU A 85 -11.08 13.08 28.55
C LEU A 85 -11.70 12.70 29.90
N TYR A 86 -11.34 13.37 31.00
CA TYR A 86 -11.92 13.17 32.34
C TYR A 86 -13.31 13.81 32.51
N LEU A 87 -14.29 13.29 31.76
CA LEU A 87 -15.65 13.82 31.70
C LEU A 87 -16.41 13.71 33.03
N SER A 88 -16.16 12.67 33.83
CA SER A 88 -16.79 12.49 35.15
C SER A 88 -16.53 13.69 36.06
N ARG A 89 -15.29 14.20 36.06
CA ARG A 89 -14.87 15.35 36.87
C ARG A 89 -15.45 16.66 36.34
N LYS A 90 -15.41 16.87 35.02
CA LYS A 90 -15.97 18.05 34.35
C LYS A 90 -17.46 18.21 34.64
N SER A 91 -18.20 17.11 34.69
CA SER A 91 -19.62 17.08 35.07
C SER A 91 -19.86 17.40 36.55
N ALA A 92 -19.02 16.90 37.46
CA ALA A 92 -19.12 17.20 38.89
C ALA A 92 -18.78 18.68 39.19
N MET A 93 -17.77 19.23 38.53
CA MET A 93 -17.37 20.63 38.68
C MET A 93 -18.48 21.58 38.21
N SER A 94 -19.07 21.32 37.05
CA SER A 94 -20.19 22.10 36.49
C SER A 94 -21.46 22.01 37.35
N ALA A 95 -21.75 20.85 37.95
CA ALA A 95 -22.87 20.69 38.87
C ALA A 95 -22.70 21.49 40.19
N SER A 96 -21.47 21.63 40.69
CA SER A 96 -21.19 22.43 41.89
C SER A 96 -21.36 23.94 41.67
N VAL A 97 -21.06 24.42 40.47
CA VAL A 97 -21.19 25.85 40.08
C VAL A 97 -22.67 26.24 39.92
N SER A 98 -23.53 25.32 39.48
CA SER A 98 -24.97 25.59 39.36
C SER A 98 -25.72 25.63 40.70
N SER A 99 -25.14 25.09 41.78
CA SER A 99 -25.77 25.12 43.11
C SER A 99 -25.46 26.40 43.92
N GLY A 100 -24.62 27.31 43.41
CA GLY A 100 -24.22 28.55 44.08
C GLY A 100 -25.12 29.77 43.86
N TYR A 101 -26.10 29.70 42.94
CA TYR A 101 -27.03 30.78 42.62
C TYR A 101 -28.45 30.43 43.06
N GLY A 102 -28.67 30.37 44.37
CA GLY A 102 -30.00 30.10 44.92
C GLY A 102 -30.12 30.51 46.37
N HIS A 103 -30.84 31.62 46.59
CA HIS A 103 -31.43 32.05 47.87
C HIS A 103 -30.66 33.07 48.74
N GLY A 104 -30.44 34.26 48.18
CA GLY A 104 -30.29 35.50 48.96
C GLY A 104 -31.64 35.87 49.59
N LYS A 105 -31.78 35.61 50.89
CA LYS A 105 -33.00 35.81 51.69
C LYS A 105 -33.11 37.29 52.09
N TRP A 106 -34.07 38.01 51.52
CA TRP A 106 -34.42 39.38 51.93
C TRP A 106 -34.93 39.41 53.38
N ARG A 107 -34.26 40.14 54.27
CA ARG A 107 -34.84 40.59 55.53
C ARG A 107 -34.52 42.07 55.75
N LEU A 108 -35.59 42.88 55.75
CA LEU A 108 -35.64 44.21 56.33
C LEU A 108 -35.57 44.12 57.85
N ALA A 109 -34.71 44.93 58.47
CA ALA A 109 -34.98 45.62 59.74
C ALA A 109 -33.92 46.71 59.93
N ALA A 110 -34.38 47.89 60.31
CA ALA A 110 -33.57 49.04 60.68
C ALA A 110 -32.78 48.79 61.98
N ASP A 111 -31.64 49.48 62.11
CA ASP A 111 -31.19 50.29 63.26
C ASP A 111 -29.66 50.23 63.52
N GLU A 112 -29.15 51.31 64.12
CA GLU A 112 -27.80 51.82 64.30
C GLU A 112 -26.63 50.90 64.77
N SER A 113 -25.44 51.31 64.32
CA SER A 113 -24.14 51.38 65.04
C SER A 113 -23.13 50.21 65.03
N PRO A 114 -21.80 50.51 65.19
CA PRO A 114 -20.72 49.80 64.50
C PRO A 114 -19.88 48.89 65.41
N ILE A 115 -19.54 47.68 64.95
CA ILE A 115 -18.51 46.85 65.61
C ILE A 115 -17.62 46.18 64.57
N THR A 116 -16.32 46.42 64.75
CA THR A 116 -15.18 45.75 64.14
C THR A 116 -15.20 44.25 64.42
N SER A 117 -15.09 43.40 63.39
CA SER A 117 -14.49 42.07 63.55
C SER A 117 -13.92 41.58 62.24
N SER A 118 -12.61 41.42 62.25
CA SER A 118 -11.79 40.76 61.24
C SER A 118 -12.24 39.31 61.07
N ILE A 119 -12.78 38.97 59.91
CA ILE A 119 -12.93 37.56 59.50
C ILE A 119 -11.70 37.17 58.70
N MET A 120 -10.95 36.26 59.31
CA MET A 120 -9.71 35.66 58.82
C MET A 120 -9.92 35.04 57.44
N SER A 121 -9.13 35.46 56.46
CA SER A 121 -8.87 34.71 55.23
C SER A 121 -8.18 33.40 55.59
N ARG A 122 -8.96 32.33 55.78
CA ARG A 122 -8.43 30.97 55.92
C ARG A 122 -7.96 30.50 54.55
N SER A 123 -6.64 30.44 54.42
CA SER A 123 -5.90 29.81 53.33
C SER A 123 -6.39 28.39 53.08
N ASN A 124 -6.93 28.13 51.89
CA ASN A 124 -7.35 26.80 51.45
C ASN A 124 -6.27 26.14 50.56
N SER A 125 -4.99 26.27 50.95
CA SER A 125 -3.83 25.87 50.13
C SER A 125 -3.49 24.38 50.19
N ARG A 126 -4.21 23.57 51.00
CA ARG A 126 -3.94 22.13 51.15
C ARG A 126 -4.82 21.23 50.28
N ALA A 127 -5.89 21.78 49.71
CA ALA A 127 -6.78 21.03 48.82
C ALA A 127 -6.25 20.97 47.38
N SER A 128 -5.48 21.98 46.96
CA SER A 128 -4.89 22.09 45.62
C SER A 128 -3.71 21.13 45.39
N SER A 129 -2.90 20.82 46.41
CA SER A 129 -1.77 19.90 46.26
C SER A 129 -2.19 18.44 46.14
N LEU A 130 -3.27 18.04 46.83
CA LEU A 130 -3.80 16.67 46.76
C LEU A 130 -4.57 16.42 45.45
N THR A 131 -5.18 17.46 44.89
CA THR A 131 -5.89 17.38 43.60
C THR A 131 -4.90 17.32 42.43
N SER A 132 -3.81 18.08 42.46
CA SER A 132 -2.72 18.01 41.46
C SER A 132 -2.06 16.64 41.41
N ILE A 133 -1.71 16.04 42.56
CA ILE A 133 -1.08 14.71 42.60
C ILE A 133 -2.05 13.64 42.09
N LYS A 134 -3.34 13.75 42.41
CA LYS A 134 -4.35 12.82 41.89
C LYS A 134 -4.60 13.03 40.40
N GLU A 135 -4.41 14.24 39.87
CA GLU A 135 -4.47 14.54 38.44
C GLU A 135 -3.35 13.84 37.68
N GLU A 136 -2.12 14.04 38.10
CA GLU A 136 -0.93 13.41 37.50
C GLU A 136 -1.05 11.88 37.48
N ASN A 137 -1.42 11.24 38.61
CA ASN A 137 -1.53 9.78 38.65
C ASN A 137 -2.60 9.22 37.71
N ASN A 138 -3.75 9.89 37.53
CA ASN A 138 -4.74 9.35 36.59
C ASN A 138 -4.26 9.55 35.15
N VAL A 139 -3.67 10.71 34.82
CA VAL A 139 -3.16 10.98 33.46
C VAL A 139 -2.12 9.92 33.08
N GLU A 140 -1.22 9.57 34.00
CA GLU A 140 -0.23 8.49 33.83
C GLU A 140 -0.91 7.11 33.61
N GLU A 141 -2.00 6.79 34.32
CA GLU A 141 -2.77 5.56 34.07
C GLU A 141 -3.41 5.52 32.67
N LEU A 142 -3.92 6.66 32.17
CA LEU A 142 -4.48 6.78 30.83
C LEU A 142 -3.39 6.69 29.76
N GLU A 143 -2.25 7.34 29.98
CA GLU A 143 -1.08 7.32 29.11
C GLU A 143 -0.59 5.88 28.92
N MET A 144 -0.41 5.11 30.01
CA MET A 144 -0.03 3.69 29.92
C MET A 144 -1.01 2.85 29.08
N LEU A 145 -2.31 3.14 29.15
CA LEU A 145 -3.32 2.46 28.34
C LEU A 145 -3.22 2.85 26.86
N LEU A 146 -3.11 4.14 26.57
CA LEU A 146 -2.99 4.65 25.20
C LEU A 146 -1.69 4.18 24.55
N GLU A 147 -0.56 4.17 25.27
CA GLU A 147 0.71 3.62 24.80
C GLU A 147 0.60 2.14 24.41
N ALA A 148 -0.09 1.33 25.22
CA ALA A 148 -0.27 -0.09 24.91
C ALA A 148 -1.02 -0.30 23.58
N TYR A 149 -2.09 0.47 23.36
CA TYR A 149 -2.84 0.42 22.09
C TYR A 149 -2.06 1.05 20.92
N PHE A 150 -1.30 2.11 21.16
CA PHE A 150 -0.42 2.73 20.17
C PHE A 150 0.60 1.72 19.65
N MET A 151 1.25 1.00 20.56
CA MET A 151 2.19 -0.07 20.22
C MET A 151 1.52 -1.22 19.45
N GLN A 152 0.25 -1.55 19.77
CA GLN A 152 -0.51 -2.56 19.03
C GLN A 152 -0.84 -2.12 17.60
N ILE A 153 -1.25 -0.86 17.41
CA ILE A 153 -1.50 -0.27 16.08
C ILE A 153 -0.21 -0.22 15.27
N GLU A 154 0.91 0.16 15.89
CA GLU A 154 2.22 0.20 15.25
C GLU A 154 2.71 -1.19 14.83
N SER A 155 2.45 -2.22 15.66
CA SER A 155 2.68 -3.61 15.28
C SER A 155 1.87 -4.01 14.04
N THR A 156 0.60 -3.61 13.98
CA THR A 156 -0.28 -3.86 12.84
C THR A 156 0.20 -3.12 11.58
N ARG A 157 0.66 -1.87 11.73
CA ARG A 157 1.25 -1.07 10.65
C ARG A 157 2.51 -1.72 10.09
N ASN A 158 3.37 -2.26 10.94
CA ASN A 158 4.59 -2.94 10.52
C ASN A 158 4.28 -4.21 9.72
N LYS A 159 3.32 -5.04 10.17
CA LYS A 159 2.87 -6.21 9.40
C LYS A 159 2.37 -5.83 7.99
N LEU A 160 1.54 -4.79 7.91
CA LEU A 160 1.04 -4.28 6.63
C LEU A 160 2.14 -3.73 5.73
N THR A 161 3.17 -3.11 6.33
CA THR A 161 4.32 -2.59 5.58
C THR A 161 5.14 -3.73 4.97
N THR A 162 5.42 -4.78 5.75
CA THR A 162 6.11 -5.97 5.25
C THR A 162 5.31 -6.69 4.15
N LEU A 163 3.99 -6.83 4.34
CA LEU A 163 3.14 -7.42 3.31
C LEU A 163 3.13 -6.58 2.02
N ARG A 164 3.17 -5.25 2.16
CA ARG A 164 3.24 -4.33 1.03
C ARG A 164 4.53 -4.47 0.25
N GLU A 165 5.66 -4.49 0.94
CA GLU A 165 6.97 -4.72 0.32
C GLU A 165 6.96 -6.04 -0.46
N TYR A 166 6.42 -7.11 0.12
CA TYR A 166 6.32 -8.40 -0.57
C TYR A 166 5.45 -8.37 -1.83
N ILE A 167 4.34 -7.62 -1.82
CA ILE A 167 3.48 -7.43 -3.00
C ILE A 167 4.20 -6.61 -4.07
N ASP A 168 4.85 -5.52 -3.67
CA ASP A 168 5.57 -4.63 -4.57
C ASP A 168 6.77 -5.37 -5.21
N ASP A 169 7.55 -6.14 -4.44
CA ASP A 169 8.64 -7.00 -4.94
C ASP A 169 8.14 -8.05 -5.95
N THR A 170 6.99 -8.66 -5.67
CA THR A 170 6.38 -9.64 -6.57
C THR A 170 5.92 -8.98 -7.87
N GLU A 171 5.33 -7.79 -7.81
CA GLU A 171 4.91 -7.02 -8.98
C GLU A 171 6.10 -6.67 -9.88
N ASP A 172 7.20 -6.22 -9.28
CA ASP A 172 8.44 -5.93 -10.01
C ASP A 172 9.01 -7.19 -10.66
N TYR A 173 9.03 -8.31 -9.94
CA TYR A 173 9.43 -9.61 -10.50
C TYR A 173 8.57 -10.00 -11.73
N ILE A 174 7.26 -9.83 -11.64
CA ILE A 174 6.34 -10.16 -12.74
C ILE A 174 6.54 -9.21 -13.92
N ASN A 175 6.76 -7.92 -13.67
CA ASN A 175 7.05 -6.96 -14.72
C ASN A 175 8.31 -7.35 -15.49
N ILE A 176 9.38 -7.75 -14.78
CA ILE A 176 10.61 -8.27 -15.40
C ILE A 176 10.32 -9.52 -16.24
N GLN A 177 9.53 -10.47 -15.72
CA GLN A 177 9.17 -11.68 -16.46
C GLN A 177 8.32 -11.41 -17.71
N LEU A 178 7.36 -10.49 -17.62
CA LEU A 178 6.53 -10.10 -18.76
C LEU A 178 7.36 -9.41 -19.84
N ASP A 179 8.31 -8.57 -19.45
CA ASP A 179 9.22 -7.94 -20.40
C ASP A 179 10.17 -8.95 -21.04
N ASN A 180 10.64 -9.96 -20.29
CA ASN A 180 11.39 -11.07 -20.86
C ASN A 180 10.56 -11.85 -21.91
N HIS A 181 9.30 -12.18 -21.59
CA HIS A 181 8.41 -12.85 -22.56
C HIS A 181 8.12 -11.99 -23.80
N ARG A 182 7.89 -10.68 -23.62
CA ARG A 182 7.75 -9.75 -24.75
C ARG A 182 9.00 -9.71 -25.60
N ASN A 183 10.18 -9.69 -24.98
CA ASN A 183 11.45 -9.71 -25.69
C ASN A 183 11.62 -11.01 -26.51
N GLN A 184 11.24 -12.15 -25.94
CA GLN A 184 11.20 -13.44 -26.68
C GLN A 184 10.23 -13.40 -27.87
N LEU A 185 9.04 -12.79 -27.71
CA LEU A 185 8.08 -12.64 -28.81
C LEU A 185 8.62 -11.75 -29.94
N ILE A 186 9.22 -10.60 -29.60
CA ILE A 186 9.85 -9.70 -30.58
C ILE A 186 10.97 -10.43 -31.34
N GLN A 187 11.76 -11.25 -30.64
CA GLN A 187 12.80 -12.05 -31.26
C GLN A 187 12.23 -13.10 -32.24
N LEU A 188 11.16 -13.81 -31.86
CA LEU A 188 10.48 -14.77 -32.73
C LEU A 188 9.86 -14.09 -33.95
N GLU A 189 9.24 -12.92 -33.77
CA GLU A 189 8.69 -12.12 -34.85
C GLU A 189 9.78 -11.69 -35.84
N LEU A 190 10.92 -11.21 -35.35
CA LEU A 190 12.06 -10.83 -36.18
C LEU A 190 12.61 -12.02 -36.98
N PHE A 191 12.67 -13.20 -36.37
CA PHE A 191 13.08 -14.44 -37.05
C PHE A 191 12.11 -14.83 -38.16
N LEU A 192 10.79 -14.83 -37.89
CA LEU A 192 9.75 -15.16 -38.87
C LEU A 192 9.68 -14.13 -40.02
N SER A 193 9.82 -12.84 -39.69
CA SER A 193 9.86 -11.74 -40.66
C SER A 193 11.05 -11.89 -41.61
N SER A 194 12.25 -12.13 -41.06
CA SER A 194 13.45 -12.41 -41.87
C SER A 194 13.26 -13.63 -42.79
N GLY A 195 12.67 -14.72 -42.28
CA GLY A 195 12.34 -15.90 -43.08
C GLY A 195 11.37 -15.58 -44.22
N THR A 196 10.36 -14.75 -43.97
CA THR A 196 9.38 -14.31 -44.97
C THR A 196 10.02 -13.46 -46.06
N VAL A 197 10.92 -12.55 -45.71
CA VAL A 197 11.71 -11.76 -46.68
C VAL A 197 12.58 -12.66 -47.54
N CYS A 198 13.20 -13.69 -46.96
CA CYS A 198 14.04 -14.63 -47.71
C CYS A 198 13.21 -15.49 -48.68
N LEU A 199 12.03 -15.94 -48.24
CA LEU A 199 11.07 -16.67 -49.08
C LEU A 199 10.49 -15.82 -50.21
N SER A 200 10.24 -14.52 -49.98
CA SER A 200 9.71 -13.64 -51.03
C SER A 200 10.73 -13.40 -52.14
N VAL A 201 12.02 -13.22 -51.80
CA VAL A 201 13.12 -13.10 -52.78
C VAL A 201 13.28 -14.39 -53.58
N TYR A 202 13.23 -15.55 -52.92
CA TYR A 202 13.30 -16.84 -53.60
C TYR A 202 12.09 -17.09 -54.51
N SER A 203 10.88 -16.75 -54.05
CA SER A 203 9.64 -16.85 -54.82
C SER A 203 9.65 -15.96 -56.05
N LEU A 204 10.20 -14.74 -55.96
CA LEU A 204 10.37 -13.85 -57.11
C LEU A 204 11.31 -14.45 -58.15
N ALA A 205 12.43 -15.03 -57.73
CA ALA A 205 13.32 -15.74 -58.65
C ALA A 205 12.59 -16.91 -59.33
N ALA A 206 11.89 -17.75 -58.55
CA ALA A 206 11.10 -18.86 -59.08
C ALA A 206 10.00 -18.39 -60.05
N ALA A 207 9.35 -17.26 -59.78
CA ALA A 207 8.31 -16.69 -60.63
C ALA A 207 8.87 -16.22 -61.98
N ILE A 208 10.00 -15.51 -62.00
CA ILE A 208 10.66 -15.07 -63.23
C ILE A 208 11.00 -16.26 -64.13
N PHE A 209 11.50 -17.35 -63.56
CA PHE A 209 11.84 -18.57 -64.32
C PHE A 209 10.64 -19.50 -64.58
N GLY A 210 9.54 -19.33 -63.86
CA GLY A 210 8.27 -20.01 -64.08
C GLY A 210 7.43 -19.39 -65.20
N MET A 211 7.78 -18.19 -65.69
CA MET A 211 7.12 -17.56 -66.82
C MET A 211 7.47 -18.30 -68.13
N ASN A 212 6.43 -18.63 -68.92
CA ASN A 212 6.51 -19.39 -70.17
C ASN A 212 7.09 -18.55 -71.33
N ILE A 213 8.31 -18.05 -71.18
CA ILE A 213 9.02 -17.31 -72.22
C ILE A 213 9.94 -18.28 -72.98
N PRO A 214 9.90 -18.34 -74.33
CA PRO A 214 10.78 -19.19 -75.11
C PRO A 214 12.24 -18.69 -74.97
N HIS A 215 12.99 -19.33 -74.07
CA HIS A 215 14.39 -19.00 -73.84
C HIS A 215 15.31 -19.86 -74.74
N PRO A 216 16.17 -19.25 -75.60
CA PRO A 216 17.06 -19.98 -76.51
C PRO A 216 18.19 -20.76 -75.81
N TRP A 217 18.32 -20.67 -74.47
CA TRP A 217 19.36 -21.35 -73.68
C TRP A 217 18.98 -22.78 -73.25
N ARG A 218 17.77 -23.25 -73.57
CA ARG A 218 17.27 -24.58 -73.20
C ARG A 218 17.90 -25.73 -74.00
N GLU A 219 18.39 -25.46 -75.21
CA GLU A 219 18.83 -26.50 -76.16
C GLU A 219 20.28 -26.98 -75.93
N ASN A 220 21.14 -26.18 -75.28
CA ASN A 220 22.57 -26.53 -75.11
C ASN A 220 23.11 -26.49 -73.66
N HIS A 221 22.33 -26.02 -72.67
CA HIS A 221 22.87 -25.77 -71.33
C HIS A 221 21.94 -26.15 -70.16
N GLY A 222 21.63 -27.44 -70.02
CA GLY A 222 20.83 -27.96 -68.89
C GLY A 222 21.42 -27.71 -67.48
N HIS A 223 22.71 -27.38 -67.37
CA HIS A 223 23.36 -27.06 -66.09
C HIS A 223 23.00 -25.67 -65.54
N LEU A 224 22.60 -24.73 -66.38
CA LEU A 224 22.45 -23.34 -65.98
C LEU A 224 21.21 -23.09 -65.12
N PHE A 225 20.14 -23.81 -65.39
CA PHE A 225 18.96 -23.81 -64.52
C PHE A 225 19.33 -24.26 -63.10
N LYS A 226 20.18 -25.28 -62.96
CA LYS A 226 20.69 -25.74 -61.66
C LYS A 226 21.55 -24.66 -60.99
N TRP A 227 22.42 -23.98 -61.74
CA TRP A 227 23.25 -22.88 -61.22
C TRP A 227 22.43 -21.68 -60.74
N VAL A 228 21.39 -21.32 -61.47
CA VAL A 228 20.49 -20.21 -61.12
C VAL A 228 19.74 -20.51 -59.82
N ILE A 229 19.18 -21.72 -59.68
CA ILE A 229 18.50 -22.12 -58.44
C ILE A 229 19.49 -22.13 -57.28
N LEU A 230 20.68 -22.70 -57.48
CA LEU A 230 21.72 -22.75 -56.45
C LEU A 230 22.14 -21.35 -56.00
N LEU A 231 22.33 -20.42 -56.93
CA LEU A 231 22.68 -19.03 -56.63
C LEU A 231 21.53 -18.29 -55.93
N ALA A 232 20.29 -18.49 -56.35
CA ALA A 232 19.11 -17.88 -55.72
C ALA A 232 18.89 -18.39 -54.29
N THR A 233 19.05 -19.70 -54.06
CA THR A 233 18.98 -20.28 -52.71
C THR A 233 20.14 -19.80 -51.84
N LEU A 234 21.36 -19.70 -52.40
CA LEU A 234 22.53 -19.22 -51.67
C LEU A 234 22.41 -17.73 -51.31
N ALA A 235 21.91 -16.90 -52.23
CA ALA A 235 21.65 -15.49 -51.98
C ALA A 235 20.59 -15.28 -50.90
N SER A 236 19.47 -16.02 -50.97
CA SER A 236 18.41 -15.98 -49.95
C SER A 236 18.92 -16.42 -48.56
N GLY A 237 19.68 -17.52 -48.48
CA GLY A 237 20.32 -17.97 -47.24
C GLY A 237 21.36 -16.99 -46.68
N SER A 238 22.15 -16.36 -47.56
CA SER A 238 23.13 -15.35 -47.15
C SER A 238 22.47 -14.11 -46.55
N ILE A 239 21.35 -13.65 -47.14
CA ILE A 239 20.55 -12.54 -46.62
C ILE A 239 19.97 -12.90 -45.24
N PHE A 240 19.43 -14.11 -45.08
CA PHE A 240 18.91 -14.59 -43.80
C PHE A 240 19.97 -14.58 -42.70
N LEU A 241 21.15 -15.13 -42.98
CA LEU A 241 22.28 -15.16 -42.04
C LEU A 241 22.79 -13.76 -41.71
N SER A 242 22.83 -12.86 -42.70
CA SER A 242 23.24 -11.47 -42.50
C SER A 242 22.28 -10.73 -41.57
N ILE A 243 20.97 -10.92 -41.73
CA ILE A 243 19.94 -10.32 -40.86
C ILE A 243 20.05 -10.87 -39.43
N ILE A 244 20.21 -12.19 -39.26
CA ILE A 244 20.35 -12.81 -37.94
C ILE A 244 21.66 -12.36 -37.27
N SER A 245 22.77 -12.32 -38.01
CA SER A 245 24.06 -11.87 -37.50
C SER A 245 24.00 -10.43 -37.02
N TYR A 246 23.38 -9.54 -37.81
CA TYR A 246 23.16 -8.14 -37.43
C TYR A 246 22.29 -8.02 -36.17
N ALA A 247 21.20 -8.80 -36.07
CA ALA A 247 20.32 -8.80 -34.90
C ALA A 247 21.04 -9.29 -33.61
N ARG A 248 21.92 -10.28 -33.73
CA ARG A 248 22.75 -10.77 -32.61
C ARG A 248 23.80 -9.75 -32.19
N HIS A 249 24.50 -9.13 -33.14
CA HIS A 249 25.56 -8.16 -32.83
C HIS A 249 25.02 -6.89 -32.15
N LYS A 250 23.77 -6.51 -32.43
CA LYS A 250 23.14 -5.33 -31.82
C LYS A 250 22.57 -5.58 -30.42
N GLY A 251 22.73 -6.78 -29.85
CA GLY A 251 22.32 -7.11 -28.49
C GLY A 251 20.79 -7.19 -28.27
N ILE A 252 20.00 -7.15 -29.35
CA ILE A 252 18.53 -7.25 -29.30
C ILE A 252 18.12 -8.69 -28.96
N VAL A 253 18.97 -9.64 -29.32
CA VAL A 253 18.82 -11.04 -28.96
C VAL A 253 19.64 -11.26 -27.69
N GLY A 254 18.96 -11.46 -26.56
CA GLY A 254 19.62 -11.94 -25.36
C GLY A 254 20.44 -13.18 -25.72
N THR A 255 21.72 -13.18 -25.36
CA THR A 255 22.56 -14.37 -25.46
C THR A 255 21.87 -15.49 -24.67
N TRP A 256 21.50 -16.56 -25.39
CA TRP A 256 20.89 -17.77 -24.88
C TRP A 256 21.59 -18.33 -23.65
#